data_AF-A0A439QQ08-F1
#
_entry.id   AF-A0A439QQ08-F1
#
_cell.length_a   1.000
_cell.length_b   1.000
_cell.length_c   1.000
_cell.angle_alpha   90.00
_cell.angle_beta   90.00
_cell.angle_gamma   90.00
#
_symmetry.space_group_name_H-M   'P 1'
#
loop_
_entity.id
_entity.type
_entity.pdbx_description
1 polymer ?
#
loop_
_entity_poly.entity_id
_entity_poly.type
_entity_poly.pdbx_seq_one_letter_code
_entity_poly.pdbx_strand_id
1 'polypeptide(L)'
;MNWPLWYPSLDRAWPAGDHERLLLAAVHVDPVAAERELRAWIGTHDLNDCTFSEQRLILAAWNRLGPGLRDLPDAPRLAGLQRMLWTRTMLLMRECQPAFAALAVADVPMMLIKGAARAADPVGRGGRSFHDLDIVVPRNRLGDALGVFVELGWEPSSGSSAMRMLTQAARLRSVNLHKDRYGDIDLHGCIFRPGQGSLADDDRVWARARSVEFNSVACGLPVREDLAVIAIANGSLDAHANSDWLVDLSRLIVEPGFDWKLFSNEILARDIAVATLIALGWLKVRAGYAVDAEAMERFEAALPGPMAAWMAFVQARPRQSETPAGAALRWLAKTRRKSLELAQSEPRGEQKTRPRLKTKFSRGLPAGQGELRADLPLPASDRAGVLRLHIRLPASVKWRRLAFEINSDAGHVAAFHVRPKLPRAGTALEILCEIQLDTPAGATRVWLESRPLRSSRMLTEENAARYAAPRFSLTSSEFRPFAHPGALIDGSSREGPAKETQ
;
A
#
# COMPACT_ATOMS: atom_id res chain seq x y z
N MET A 1 5.43 -11.65 32.59
CA MET A 1 6.16 -10.44 32.18
C MET A 1 5.86 -9.35 33.20
N ASN A 2 6.86 -8.84 33.92
CA ASN A 2 6.69 -7.72 34.86
C ASN A 2 7.13 -6.43 34.16
N TRP A 3 6.17 -5.64 33.69
CA TRP A 3 6.43 -4.38 33.01
C TRP A 3 6.51 -3.22 34.03
N PRO A 4 7.24 -2.13 33.73
CA PRO A 4 7.09 -0.89 34.50
C PRO A 4 5.61 -0.47 34.55
N LEU A 5 5.14 0.07 35.68
CA LEU A 5 3.73 0.50 35.87
C LEU A 5 3.19 1.44 34.76
N TRP A 6 4.09 2.14 34.05
CA TRP A 6 3.79 3.08 32.96
C TRP A 6 3.89 2.48 31.55
N TYR A 7 4.37 1.24 31.41
CA TYR A 7 4.50 0.55 30.13
C TYR A 7 3.20 -0.18 29.78
N PRO A 8 2.70 -0.13 28.52
CA PRO A 8 1.44 -0.79 28.18
C PRO A 8 1.58 -2.31 28.32
N SER A 9 0.65 -2.94 29.02
CA SER A 9 0.53 -4.41 29.06
C SER A 9 0.23 -4.91 27.64
N LEU A 10 1.25 -5.49 26.99
CA LEU A 10 1.20 -5.84 25.56
C LEU A 10 0.14 -6.90 25.24
N ASP A 11 -0.26 -7.71 26.21
CA ASP A 11 -1.37 -8.67 26.15
C ASP A 11 -2.72 -7.99 25.85
N ARG A 12 -2.89 -6.73 26.25
CA ARG A 12 -4.08 -5.92 25.88
C ARG A 12 -4.14 -5.57 24.40
N ALA A 13 -3.08 -5.83 23.64
CA ALA A 13 -3.06 -5.70 22.20
C ALA A 13 -3.23 -7.04 21.46
N TRP A 14 -3.48 -8.14 22.18
CA TRP A 14 -3.79 -9.41 21.55
C TRP A 14 -5.16 -9.41 20.87
N PRO A 15 -5.37 -10.25 19.84
CA PRO A 15 -6.70 -10.55 19.32
C PRO A 15 -7.69 -10.88 20.44
N ALA A 16 -8.96 -10.52 20.27
CA ALA A 16 -10.02 -10.81 21.24
C ALA A 16 -11.35 -11.12 20.52
N GLY A 17 -12.31 -11.64 21.27
CA GLY A 17 -13.67 -11.91 20.77
C GLY A 17 -13.71 -13.02 19.72
N ASP A 18 -14.68 -12.96 18.81
CA ASP A 18 -14.91 -14.00 17.81
C ASP A 18 -13.78 -14.11 16.79
N HIS A 19 -13.08 -13.01 16.53
CA HIS A 19 -11.87 -13.01 15.71
C HIS A 19 -10.74 -13.82 16.36
N GLU A 20 -10.57 -13.73 17.68
CA GLU A 20 -9.62 -14.60 18.38
C GLU A 20 -10.03 -16.07 18.32
N ARG A 21 -11.33 -16.39 18.45
CA ARG A 21 -11.81 -17.78 18.31
C ARG A 21 -11.42 -18.38 16.96
N LEU A 22 -11.65 -17.66 15.86
CA LEU A 22 -11.26 -18.11 14.52
C LEU A 22 -9.74 -18.26 14.37
N LEU A 23 -8.95 -17.37 14.98
CA LEU A 23 -7.50 -17.51 15.00
C LEU A 23 -7.06 -18.76 15.77
N LEU A 24 -7.60 -18.99 16.96
CA LEU A 24 -7.31 -20.18 17.76
C LEU A 24 -7.72 -21.46 17.02
N ALA A 25 -8.88 -21.46 16.36
CA ALA A 25 -9.28 -22.56 15.48
C ALA A 25 -8.25 -22.82 14.36
N ALA A 26 -7.67 -21.77 13.79
CA ALA A 26 -6.69 -21.88 12.72
C ALA A 26 -5.29 -22.32 13.19
N VAL A 27 -4.89 -22.01 14.43
CA VAL A 27 -3.48 -22.14 14.85
C VAL A 27 -3.23 -22.91 16.15
N HIS A 28 -4.19 -23.11 17.04
CA HIS A 28 -3.92 -23.67 18.37
C HIS A 28 -3.24 -25.05 18.29
N VAL A 29 -2.19 -25.29 19.07
CA VAL A 29 -1.37 -26.51 18.98
C VAL A 29 -2.16 -27.78 19.31
N ASP A 30 -3.05 -27.70 20.31
CA ASP A 30 -4.01 -28.77 20.60
C ASP A 30 -5.16 -28.76 19.56
N PRO A 31 -5.32 -29.83 18.76
CA PRO A 31 -6.40 -29.94 17.78
C PRO A 31 -7.79 -29.95 18.42
N VAL A 32 -7.95 -30.49 19.62
CA VAL A 32 -9.26 -30.55 20.31
C VAL A 32 -9.70 -29.16 20.74
N ALA A 33 -8.81 -28.38 21.36
CA ALA A 33 -9.08 -27.00 21.69
C ALA A 33 -9.41 -26.16 20.45
N ALA A 34 -8.68 -26.33 19.35
CA ALA A 34 -8.98 -25.62 18.11
C ALA A 34 -10.34 -25.97 17.50
N GLU A 35 -10.68 -27.27 17.50
CA GLU A 35 -11.98 -27.74 17.03
C GLU A 35 -13.12 -27.14 17.84
N ARG A 36 -12.96 -27.09 19.16
CA ARG A 36 -13.94 -26.45 20.06
C ARG A 36 -14.17 -24.99 19.69
N GLU A 37 -13.11 -24.22 19.42
CA GLU A 37 -13.26 -22.81 19.04
C GLU A 37 -13.96 -22.65 17.67
N LEU A 38 -13.65 -23.52 16.69
CA LEU A 38 -14.31 -23.48 15.39
C LEU A 38 -15.79 -23.82 15.50
N ARG A 39 -16.14 -24.88 16.24
CA ARG A 39 -17.54 -25.28 16.49
C ARG A 39 -18.31 -24.19 17.23
N ALA A 40 -17.71 -23.58 18.25
CA ALA A 40 -18.32 -22.47 19.00
C ALA A 40 -18.61 -21.26 18.10
N TRP A 41 -17.69 -20.93 17.20
CA TRP A 41 -17.87 -19.85 16.25
C TRP A 41 -18.99 -20.16 15.24
N ILE A 42 -18.95 -21.34 14.60
CA ILE A 42 -19.98 -21.78 13.64
C ILE A 42 -21.37 -21.82 14.29
N GLY A 43 -21.47 -22.29 15.53
CA GLY A 43 -22.74 -22.38 16.25
C GLY A 43 -23.41 -21.04 16.57
N THR A 44 -22.72 -19.91 16.36
CA THR A 44 -23.20 -18.56 16.70
C THR A 44 -23.24 -17.59 15.53
N HIS A 45 -22.79 -18.00 14.34
CA HIS A 45 -22.64 -17.11 13.18
C HIS A 45 -23.21 -17.76 11.90
N ASP A 46 -23.83 -16.96 11.02
CA ASP A 46 -24.17 -17.41 9.66
C ASP A 46 -22.97 -17.19 8.72
N LEU A 47 -22.61 -18.24 7.97
CA LEU A 47 -21.57 -18.16 6.94
C LEU A 47 -21.87 -17.12 5.85
N ASN A 48 -23.13 -16.71 5.66
CA ASN A 48 -23.51 -15.67 4.70
C ASN A 48 -23.07 -14.26 5.13
N ASP A 49 -22.92 -14.03 6.43
CA ASP A 49 -22.56 -12.73 6.99
C ASP A 49 -21.04 -12.60 7.25
N CYS A 50 -20.27 -13.63 6.93
CA CYS A 50 -18.83 -13.63 7.09
C CYS A 50 -18.15 -12.52 6.31
N THR A 51 -17.42 -11.67 7.03
CA THR A 51 -16.47 -10.76 6.43
C THR A 51 -15.37 -11.54 5.70
N PHE A 52 -14.73 -10.88 4.74
CA PHE A 52 -13.64 -11.48 4.00
C PHE A 52 -12.46 -11.93 4.88
N SER A 53 -12.16 -11.18 5.94
CA SER A 53 -11.14 -11.55 6.94
C SER A 53 -11.50 -12.86 7.67
N GLU A 54 -12.76 -13.05 8.01
CA GLU A 54 -13.25 -14.26 8.68
C GLU A 54 -13.22 -15.45 7.72
N GLN A 55 -13.66 -15.28 6.46
CA GLN A 55 -13.61 -16.33 5.44
C GLN A 55 -12.20 -16.92 5.28
N ARG A 56 -11.16 -16.09 5.37
CA ARG A 56 -9.76 -16.53 5.27
C ARG A 56 -9.30 -17.34 6.48
N LEU A 57 -9.73 -16.98 7.69
CA LEU A 57 -9.42 -17.73 8.91
C LEU A 57 -10.23 -19.03 8.99
N ILE A 58 -11.51 -19.00 8.62
CA ILE A 58 -12.36 -20.18 8.49
C ILE A 58 -11.72 -21.18 7.53
N LEU A 59 -11.24 -20.71 6.37
CA LEU A 59 -10.52 -21.55 5.42
C LEU A 59 -9.26 -22.16 6.06
N ALA A 60 -8.45 -21.35 6.76
CA ALA A 60 -7.23 -21.84 7.41
C ALA A 60 -7.53 -22.93 8.46
N ALA A 61 -8.57 -22.74 9.27
CA ALA A 61 -9.03 -23.71 10.25
C ALA A 61 -9.61 -24.97 9.57
N TRP A 62 -10.47 -24.81 8.57
CA TRP A 62 -11.08 -25.90 7.81
C TRP A 62 -10.06 -26.77 7.10
N ASN A 63 -8.99 -26.18 6.54
CA ASN A 63 -7.93 -26.95 5.89
C ASN A 63 -7.22 -27.94 6.83
N ARG A 64 -7.15 -27.65 8.14
CA ARG A 64 -6.52 -28.56 9.11
C ARG A 64 -7.54 -29.44 9.85
N LEU A 65 -8.73 -28.92 10.16
CA LEU A 65 -9.73 -29.60 11.01
C LEU A 65 -10.86 -30.26 10.22
N GLY A 66 -11.05 -29.89 8.96
CA GLY A 66 -12.19 -30.28 8.12
C GLY A 66 -12.48 -31.78 8.05
N PRO A 67 -11.47 -32.68 8.01
CA PRO A 67 -11.73 -34.12 8.08
C PRO A 67 -12.50 -34.57 9.34
N GLY A 68 -12.24 -33.95 10.49
CA GLY A 68 -12.89 -34.25 11.78
C GLY A 68 -14.22 -33.52 12.01
N LEU A 69 -14.62 -32.62 11.11
CA LEU A 69 -15.78 -31.74 11.25
C LEU A 69 -16.89 -32.04 10.23
N ARG A 70 -16.90 -33.24 9.65
CA ARG A 70 -17.89 -33.64 8.63
C ARG A 70 -19.30 -33.81 9.18
N ASP A 71 -19.44 -33.94 10.49
CA ASP A 71 -20.71 -34.01 11.20
C ASP A 71 -21.42 -32.66 11.31
N LEU A 72 -20.73 -31.54 11.05
CA LEU A 72 -21.35 -30.22 11.08
C LEU A 72 -22.35 -30.05 9.93
N PRO A 73 -23.55 -29.51 10.20
CA PRO A 73 -24.53 -29.19 9.15
C PRO A 73 -23.96 -28.30 8.03
N ASP A 74 -23.05 -27.39 8.39
CA ASP A 74 -22.41 -26.45 7.46
C ASP A 74 -21.18 -27.02 6.74
N ALA A 75 -20.78 -28.28 6.98
CA ALA A 75 -19.61 -28.88 6.33
C ALA A 75 -19.61 -28.77 4.78
N PRO A 76 -20.75 -29.00 4.07
CA PRO A 76 -20.81 -28.78 2.62
C PRO A 76 -20.58 -27.32 2.21
N ARG A 77 -21.08 -26.36 3.00
CA ARG A 77 -20.89 -24.92 2.76
C ARG A 77 -19.44 -24.51 2.97
N LEU A 78 -18.78 -25.00 4.02
CA LEU A 78 -17.36 -24.77 4.28
C LEU A 78 -16.46 -25.34 3.18
N ALA A 79 -16.76 -26.54 2.69
CA ALA A 79 -16.09 -27.12 1.53
C ALA A 79 -16.34 -26.29 0.25
N GLY A 80 -17.55 -25.73 0.09
CA GLY A 80 -17.88 -24.79 -0.98
C GLY A 80 -17.06 -23.50 -0.91
N LEU A 81 -16.93 -22.91 0.29
CA LEU A 81 -16.12 -21.72 0.54
C LEU A 81 -14.64 -21.97 0.18
N GLN A 82 -14.08 -23.11 0.60
CA GLN A 82 -12.72 -23.53 0.24
C GLN A 82 -12.54 -23.60 -1.28
N ARG A 83 -13.43 -24.29 -1.99
CA ARG A 83 -13.37 -24.36 -3.47
C ARG A 83 -13.48 -22.98 -4.11
N MET A 84 -14.38 -22.12 -3.63
CA MET A 84 -14.54 -20.77 -4.17
C MET A 84 -13.25 -19.95 -4.00
N LEU A 85 -12.64 -19.94 -2.81
CA LEU A 85 -11.43 -19.17 -2.52
C LEU A 85 -10.20 -19.70 -3.30
N TRP A 86 -10.07 -21.03 -3.41
CA TRP A 86 -9.06 -21.65 -4.24
C TRP A 86 -9.23 -21.31 -5.73
N THR A 87 -10.44 -21.43 -6.27
CA THR A 87 -10.72 -21.07 -7.67
C THR A 87 -10.40 -19.60 -7.95
N ARG A 88 -10.72 -18.69 -7.03
CA ARG A 88 -10.34 -17.27 -7.15
C ARG A 88 -8.82 -17.08 -7.19
N THR A 89 -8.08 -17.83 -6.38
CA THR A 89 -6.61 -17.81 -6.39
C THR A 89 -6.06 -18.30 -7.74
N MET A 90 -6.62 -19.38 -8.30
CA MET A 90 -6.19 -19.90 -9.61
C MET A 90 -6.50 -18.93 -10.75
N LEU A 91 -7.67 -18.29 -10.73
CA LEU A 91 -8.04 -17.27 -11.72
C LEU A 91 -7.13 -16.04 -11.63
N LEU A 92 -6.81 -15.58 -10.42
CA LEU A 92 -5.82 -14.53 -10.18
C LEU A 92 -4.47 -14.90 -10.79
N MET A 93 -3.92 -16.08 -10.46
CA MET A 93 -2.61 -16.50 -10.99
C MET A 93 -2.60 -16.56 -12.52
N ARG A 94 -3.68 -17.06 -13.13
CA ARG A 94 -3.85 -17.09 -14.59
C ARG A 94 -3.82 -15.68 -15.19
N GLU A 95 -4.57 -14.73 -14.65
CA GLU A 95 -4.58 -13.34 -15.14
C GLU A 95 -3.23 -12.63 -14.93
N CYS A 96 -2.51 -12.98 -13.87
CA CYS A 96 -1.20 -12.40 -13.57
C CYS A 96 -0.04 -13.03 -14.37
N GLN A 97 -0.22 -14.23 -14.94
CA GLN A 97 0.85 -14.98 -15.60
C GLN A 97 1.52 -14.20 -16.75
N PRO A 98 0.79 -13.50 -17.65
CA PRO A 98 1.42 -12.73 -18.71
C PRO A 98 2.35 -11.62 -18.18
N ALA A 99 1.99 -11.00 -17.05
CA ALA A 99 2.83 -9.97 -16.44
C ALA A 99 4.10 -10.57 -15.82
N PHE A 100 3.99 -11.72 -15.15
CA PHE A 100 5.15 -12.45 -14.62
C PHE A 100 6.11 -12.87 -15.74
N ALA A 101 5.59 -13.40 -16.84
CA ALA A 101 6.39 -13.76 -18.01
C ALA A 101 7.10 -12.54 -18.63
N ALA A 102 6.38 -11.41 -18.79
CA ALA A 102 6.96 -10.20 -19.36
C ALA A 102 8.05 -9.58 -18.45
N LEU A 103 7.85 -9.60 -17.12
CA LEU A 103 8.88 -9.17 -16.17
C LEU A 103 10.13 -10.04 -16.25
N ALA A 104 9.97 -11.35 -16.41
CA ALA A 104 11.09 -12.28 -16.61
C ALA A 104 11.83 -12.01 -17.93
N VAL A 105 11.10 -11.78 -19.04
CA VAL A 105 11.71 -11.41 -20.34
C VAL A 105 12.44 -10.06 -20.28
N ALA A 106 11.97 -9.12 -19.46
CA ALA A 106 12.62 -7.83 -19.23
C ALA A 106 13.78 -7.89 -18.21
N ASP A 107 14.19 -9.09 -17.79
CA ASP A 107 15.22 -9.33 -16.78
C ASP A 107 14.99 -8.51 -15.50
N VAL A 108 13.72 -8.36 -15.08
CA VAL A 108 13.34 -7.70 -13.82
C VAL A 108 13.29 -8.76 -12.72
N PRO A 109 14.20 -8.73 -11.72
CA PRO A 109 14.17 -9.68 -10.62
C PRO A 109 12.89 -9.50 -9.79
N MET A 110 12.23 -10.61 -9.47
CA MET A 110 11.03 -10.64 -8.65
C MET A 110 11.28 -11.46 -7.39
N MET A 111 10.86 -10.95 -6.24
CA MET A 111 10.81 -11.69 -4.99
C MET A 111 9.36 -11.79 -4.51
N LEU A 112 8.93 -12.99 -4.15
CA LEU A 112 7.61 -13.22 -3.59
C LEU A 112 7.61 -12.83 -2.11
N ILE A 113 6.53 -12.18 -1.67
CA ILE A 113 6.29 -11.92 -0.26
C ILE A 113 4.85 -12.31 0.12
N LYS A 114 4.54 -12.28 1.42
CA LYS A 114 3.20 -12.52 1.98
C LYS A 114 2.55 -13.81 1.44
N GLY A 115 1.31 -13.73 0.94
CA GLY A 115 0.54 -14.89 0.51
C GLY A 115 1.18 -15.67 -0.65
N ALA A 116 1.75 -14.96 -1.62
CA ALA A 116 2.45 -15.58 -2.75
C ALA A 116 3.69 -16.36 -2.30
N ALA A 117 4.50 -15.77 -1.40
CA ALA A 117 5.66 -16.47 -0.83
C ALA A 117 5.25 -17.74 -0.10
N ARG A 118 4.17 -17.67 0.69
CA ARG A 118 3.70 -18.85 1.44
C ARG A 118 3.19 -19.95 0.52
N ALA A 119 2.55 -19.61 -0.59
CA ALA A 119 2.09 -20.57 -1.58
C ALA A 119 3.25 -21.20 -2.38
N ALA A 120 4.33 -20.46 -2.61
CA ALA A 120 5.53 -20.96 -3.28
C ALA A 120 6.39 -21.86 -2.38
N ASP A 121 6.38 -21.62 -1.07
CA ASP A 121 7.15 -22.38 -0.08
C ASP A 121 6.71 -23.86 -0.05
N PRO A 122 7.59 -24.84 -0.29
CA PRO A 122 7.25 -26.27 -0.30
C PRO A 122 6.57 -26.76 0.98
N VAL A 123 6.93 -26.19 2.14
CA VAL A 123 6.30 -26.46 3.44
C VAL A 123 4.92 -25.79 3.57
N GLY A 124 4.66 -24.76 2.77
CA GLY A 124 3.44 -23.96 2.78
C GLY A 124 2.43 -24.24 1.67
N ARG A 125 2.73 -25.15 0.73
CA ARG A 125 1.90 -25.45 -0.46
C ARG A 125 0.45 -25.84 -0.13
N GLY A 126 0.13 -26.23 1.10
CA GLY A 126 -1.22 -26.57 1.54
C GLY A 126 -2.09 -25.38 1.98
N GLY A 127 -3.00 -24.96 1.10
CA GLY A 127 -4.31 -24.41 1.49
C GLY A 127 -4.43 -22.90 1.72
N ARG A 128 -3.37 -22.09 1.51
CA ARG A 128 -3.50 -20.62 1.65
C ARG A 128 -4.06 -20.01 0.37
N SER A 129 -5.32 -19.58 0.41
CA SER A 129 -5.88 -18.70 -0.62
C SER A 129 -5.43 -17.25 -0.40
N PHE A 130 -5.14 -16.57 -1.49
CA PHE A 130 -4.80 -15.16 -1.55
C PHE A 130 -5.54 -14.50 -2.72
N HIS A 131 -5.70 -13.18 -2.65
CA HIS A 131 -6.59 -12.43 -3.54
C HIS A 131 -5.89 -11.35 -4.34
N ASP A 132 -4.63 -11.11 -4.00
CA ASP A 132 -3.65 -10.28 -4.66
C ASP A 132 -2.30 -11.03 -4.67
N LEU A 133 -1.44 -10.69 -5.63
CA LEU A 133 -0.05 -11.15 -5.66
C LEU A 133 0.85 -10.03 -5.20
N ASP A 134 1.44 -10.21 -4.02
CA ASP A 134 2.50 -9.33 -3.54
C ASP A 134 3.86 -9.75 -4.08
N ILE A 135 4.49 -8.87 -4.84
CA ILE A 135 5.85 -9.05 -5.35
C ILE A 135 6.71 -7.84 -5.03
N VAL A 136 8.00 -8.06 -4.79
CA VAL A 136 9.00 -7.02 -4.61
C VAL A 136 9.98 -7.08 -5.77
N VAL A 137 10.31 -5.92 -6.34
CA VAL A 137 11.41 -5.76 -7.30
C VAL A 137 12.49 -4.87 -6.69
N PRO A 138 13.75 -4.97 -7.14
CA PRO A 138 14.79 -4.02 -6.73
C PRO A 138 14.33 -2.59 -6.99
N ARG A 139 14.56 -1.68 -6.03
CA ARG A 139 14.02 -0.31 -6.09
C ARG A 139 14.39 0.43 -7.37
N ASN A 140 15.62 0.25 -7.83
CA ASN A 140 16.13 0.84 -9.07
C ASN A 140 15.50 0.25 -10.34
N ARG A 141 14.83 -0.91 -10.26
CA ARG A 141 14.10 -1.56 -11.37
C ARG A 141 12.58 -1.36 -11.29
N LEU A 142 12.07 -0.62 -10.29
CA LEU A 142 10.63 -0.37 -10.14
C LEU A 142 10.03 0.37 -11.35
N GLY A 143 10.78 1.29 -11.95
CA GLY A 143 10.36 1.99 -13.17
C GLY A 143 10.16 1.02 -14.34
N ASP A 144 11.12 0.12 -14.56
CA ASP A 144 11.07 -0.89 -15.62
C ASP A 144 9.89 -1.84 -15.43
N ALA A 145 9.68 -2.31 -14.18
CA ALA A 145 8.56 -3.16 -13.84
C ALA A 145 7.21 -2.47 -14.13
N LEU A 146 7.07 -1.21 -13.72
CA LEU A 146 5.88 -0.42 -14.00
C LEU A 146 5.68 -0.19 -15.51
N GLY A 147 6.76 -0.03 -16.28
CA GLY A 147 6.73 0.04 -17.75
C GLY A 147 6.07 -1.19 -18.35
N VAL A 148 6.53 -2.39 -17.96
CA VAL A 148 5.95 -3.68 -18.38
C VAL A 148 4.46 -3.75 -18.04
N PHE A 149 4.07 -3.36 -16.82
CA PHE A 149 2.67 -3.36 -16.41
C PHE A 149 1.81 -2.42 -17.26
N VAL A 150 2.30 -1.21 -17.56
CA VAL A 150 1.60 -0.22 -18.38
C VAL A 150 1.43 -0.72 -19.82
N GLU A 151 2.47 -1.29 -20.42
CA GLU A 151 2.41 -1.88 -21.77
C GLU A 151 1.38 -3.01 -21.86
N LEU A 152 1.25 -3.80 -20.79
CA LEU A 152 0.25 -4.87 -20.68
C LEU A 152 -1.15 -4.38 -20.29
N GLY A 153 -1.37 -3.08 -20.15
CA GLY A 153 -2.68 -2.48 -19.85
C GLY A 153 -3.11 -2.59 -18.39
N TRP A 154 -2.17 -2.73 -17.45
CA TRP A 154 -2.48 -2.66 -16.02
C TRP A 154 -2.66 -1.23 -15.56
N GLU A 155 -3.62 -1.01 -14.67
CA GLU A 155 -3.95 0.31 -14.13
C GLU A 155 -3.70 0.38 -12.62
N PRO A 156 -3.20 1.51 -12.09
CA PRO A 156 -3.08 1.69 -10.65
C PRO A 156 -4.46 1.81 -9.99
N SER A 157 -4.65 1.10 -8.88
CA SER A 157 -5.91 1.12 -8.14
C SER A 157 -6.27 2.48 -7.53
N SER A 158 -5.29 3.39 -7.43
CA SER A 158 -5.46 4.77 -6.98
C SER A 158 -6.24 5.67 -7.94
N GLY A 159 -6.38 5.27 -9.22
CA GLY A 159 -6.98 6.09 -10.27
C GLY A 159 -6.04 7.11 -10.94
N SER A 160 -4.78 7.21 -10.49
CA SER A 160 -3.76 8.03 -11.16
C SER A 160 -3.51 7.56 -12.60
N SER A 161 -3.04 8.43 -13.48
CA SER A 161 -2.60 7.99 -14.81
C SER A 161 -1.34 7.11 -14.74
N ALA A 162 -1.17 6.22 -15.72
CA ALA A 162 0.05 5.45 -15.93
C ALA A 162 1.28 6.37 -16.04
N MET A 163 1.14 7.48 -16.75
CA MET A 163 2.22 8.47 -16.93
C MET A 163 2.70 9.03 -15.60
N ARG A 164 1.77 9.45 -14.72
CA ARG A 164 2.12 9.94 -13.40
C ARG A 164 2.81 8.87 -12.57
N MET A 165 2.29 7.65 -12.61
CA MET A 165 2.87 6.52 -11.89
C MET A 165 4.32 6.26 -12.32
N LEU A 166 4.58 6.22 -13.63
CA LEU A 166 5.93 6.05 -14.18
C LEU A 166 6.86 7.20 -13.79
N THR A 167 6.42 8.46 -13.94
CA THR A 167 7.22 9.64 -13.51
C THR A 167 7.51 9.63 -12.01
N GLN A 168 6.65 9.01 -11.20
CA GLN A 168 6.84 8.92 -9.75
C GLN A 168 7.55 7.64 -9.31
N ALA A 169 7.90 6.71 -10.21
CA ALA A 169 8.38 5.37 -9.89
C ALA A 169 9.48 5.36 -8.81
N ALA A 170 10.53 6.18 -8.94
CA ALA A 170 11.64 6.24 -7.98
C ALA A 170 11.24 6.63 -6.53
N ARG A 171 10.06 7.25 -6.38
CA ARG A 171 9.48 7.69 -5.10
C ARG A 171 8.41 6.73 -4.58
N LEU A 172 7.92 5.82 -5.42
CA LEU A 172 6.87 4.88 -5.03
C LEU A 172 7.48 3.77 -4.17
N ARG A 173 6.84 3.51 -3.04
CA ARG A 173 7.16 2.36 -2.18
C ARG A 173 6.49 1.09 -2.71
N SER A 174 5.22 1.21 -3.03
CA SER A 174 4.44 0.15 -3.64
C SER A 174 3.29 0.73 -4.45
N VAL A 175 2.78 -0.07 -5.38
CA VAL A 175 1.64 0.25 -6.23
C VAL A 175 0.79 -1.00 -6.36
N ASN A 176 -0.46 -0.90 -5.93
CA ASN A 176 -1.45 -1.92 -6.25
C ASN A 176 -2.02 -1.65 -7.65
N LEU A 177 -1.92 -2.66 -8.51
CA LEU A 177 -2.21 -2.66 -9.93
C LEU A 177 -3.34 -3.66 -10.21
N HIS A 178 -4.27 -3.26 -11.07
CA HIS A 178 -5.39 -4.09 -11.48
C HIS A 178 -5.40 -4.31 -12.99
N LYS A 179 -5.86 -5.49 -13.39
CA LYS A 179 -6.20 -5.79 -14.77
C LYS A 179 -7.42 -6.72 -14.83
N ASP A 180 -8.34 -6.39 -15.71
CA ASP A 180 -9.57 -7.17 -15.96
C ASP A 180 -10.30 -7.53 -14.65
N ARG A 181 -10.92 -8.71 -14.59
CA ARG A 181 -11.76 -9.12 -13.46
C ARG A 181 -10.97 -9.63 -12.26
N TYR A 182 -9.86 -10.34 -12.49
CA TYR A 182 -9.13 -11.05 -11.43
C TYR A 182 -7.69 -10.60 -11.25
N GLY A 183 -7.06 -9.90 -12.20
CA GLY A 183 -5.68 -9.44 -12.06
C GLY A 183 -5.52 -8.43 -10.95
N ASP A 184 -4.75 -8.76 -9.92
CA ASP A 184 -4.48 -7.91 -8.75
C ASP A 184 -3.06 -8.17 -8.25
N ILE A 185 -2.17 -7.20 -8.42
CA ILE A 185 -0.77 -7.28 -8.04
C ILE A 185 -0.42 -6.08 -7.18
N ASP A 186 0.11 -6.29 -5.98
CA ASP A 186 0.75 -5.24 -5.19
C ASP A 186 2.26 -5.31 -5.47
N LEU A 187 2.74 -4.40 -6.32
CA LEU A 187 4.14 -4.28 -6.71
C LEU A 187 4.86 -3.39 -5.71
N HIS A 188 5.85 -3.92 -5.00
CA HIS A 188 6.66 -3.18 -4.02
C HIS A 188 8.07 -2.92 -4.58
N GLY A 189 8.61 -1.72 -4.32
CA GLY A 189 10.03 -1.41 -4.50
C GLY A 189 10.86 -1.52 -3.22
N CYS A 190 10.21 -1.79 -2.08
CA CYS A 190 10.84 -2.07 -0.79
C CYS A 190 10.03 -3.13 -0.03
N ILE A 191 10.71 -4.04 0.67
CA ILE A 191 10.07 -5.12 1.43
C ILE A 191 9.38 -4.55 2.67
N PHE A 192 10.06 -3.62 3.34
CA PHE A 192 9.61 -3.01 4.59
C PHE A 192 9.17 -1.55 4.39
N ARG A 193 8.44 -1.00 5.37
CA ARG A 193 8.02 0.40 5.32
C ARG A 193 9.17 1.31 5.76
N PRO A 194 9.19 2.58 5.32
CA PRO A 194 10.11 3.55 5.88
C PRO A 194 9.99 3.60 7.41
N GLY A 195 11.14 3.60 8.09
CA GLY A 195 11.23 3.55 9.55
C GLY A 195 11.25 2.13 10.12
N GLN A 196 11.26 1.10 9.28
CA GLN A 196 11.48 -0.30 9.67
C GLN A 196 12.78 -0.82 9.04
N GLY A 197 13.89 -0.14 9.35
CA GLY A 197 15.20 -0.41 8.76
C GLY A 197 15.56 0.46 7.55
N SER A 198 16.65 0.09 6.90
CA SER A 198 17.33 0.74 5.78
C SER A 198 17.24 -0.10 4.49
N LEU A 199 17.59 0.50 3.35
CA LEU A 199 17.67 -0.24 2.08
C LEU A 199 18.70 -1.37 2.12
N ALA A 200 19.80 -1.19 2.86
CA ALA A 200 20.80 -2.24 3.05
C ALA A 200 20.24 -3.45 3.83
N ASP A 201 19.19 -3.26 4.64
CA ASP A 201 18.51 -4.37 5.32
C ASP A 201 17.63 -5.17 4.35
N ASP A 202 17.07 -4.53 3.32
CA ASP A 202 16.35 -5.23 2.22
C ASP A 202 17.34 -6.03 1.36
N ASP A 203 18.50 -5.47 1.05
CA ASP A 203 19.54 -6.15 0.25
C ASP A 203 20.01 -7.45 0.91
N ARG A 204 20.06 -7.52 2.24
CA ARG A 204 20.38 -8.76 2.97
C ARG A 204 19.31 -9.84 2.78
N VAL A 205 18.03 -9.47 2.70
CA VAL A 205 16.95 -10.42 2.42
C VAL A 205 17.06 -10.94 0.99
N TRP A 206 17.37 -10.06 0.02
CA TRP A 206 17.67 -10.46 -1.36
C TRP A 206 18.86 -11.43 -1.45
N ALA A 207 19.94 -11.15 -0.73
CA ALA A 207 21.14 -11.99 -0.75
C ALA A 207 20.91 -13.40 -0.18
N ARG A 208 19.99 -13.56 0.77
CA ARG A 208 19.63 -14.86 1.36
C ARG A 208 18.51 -15.58 0.62
N ALA A 209 17.76 -14.89 -0.23
CA ALA A 209 16.61 -15.48 -0.90
C ALA A 209 17.02 -16.61 -1.83
N ARG A 210 16.24 -17.69 -1.80
CA ARG A 210 16.43 -18.84 -2.67
C ARG A 210 15.57 -18.71 -3.93
N SER A 211 16.02 -19.28 -5.03
CA SER A 211 15.19 -19.35 -6.24
C SER A 211 14.06 -20.38 -6.07
N VAL A 212 12.89 -20.05 -6.58
CA VAL A 212 11.73 -20.94 -6.68
C VAL A 212 11.00 -20.68 -7.99
N GLU A 213 10.46 -21.73 -8.61
CA GLU A 213 9.52 -21.56 -9.72
C GLU A 213 8.13 -21.22 -9.18
N PHE A 214 7.57 -20.10 -9.63
CA PHE A 214 6.23 -19.67 -9.27
C PHE A 214 5.54 -19.04 -10.49
N ASN A 215 4.32 -19.49 -10.77
CA ASN A 215 3.55 -19.05 -11.95
C ASN A 215 4.36 -19.18 -13.26
N SER A 216 5.11 -20.28 -13.39
CA SER A 216 5.98 -20.63 -14.52
C SER A 216 7.16 -19.68 -14.77
N VAL A 217 7.58 -18.92 -13.76
CA VAL A 217 8.80 -18.09 -13.83
C VAL A 217 9.66 -18.27 -12.57
N ALA A 218 10.97 -17.99 -12.69
CA ALA A 218 11.86 -17.99 -11.54
C ALA A 218 11.66 -16.73 -10.69
N CYS A 219 11.45 -16.92 -9.40
CA CYS A 219 11.31 -15.85 -8.41
C CYS A 219 12.25 -16.10 -7.23
N GLY A 220 12.62 -15.03 -6.53
CA GLY A 220 13.22 -15.10 -5.21
C GLY A 220 12.17 -15.43 -4.14
N LEU A 221 12.52 -16.28 -3.19
CA LEU A 221 11.74 -16.61 -2.02
C LEU A 221 12.61 -16.37 -0.79
N PRO A 222 12.26 -15.44 0.10
CA PRO A 222 12.98 -15.23 1.34
C PRO A 222 13.09 -16.52 2.16
N VAL A 223 14.14 -16.61 2.97
CA VAL A 223 14.25 -17.66 3.99
C VAL A 223 13.14 -17.50 5.04
N ARG A 224 12.88 -18.55 5.82
CA ARG A 224 11.70 -18.63 6.69
C ARG A 224 11.71 -17.54 7.77
N GLU A 225 12.89 -17.22 8.28
CA GLU A 225 13.14 -16.18 9.27
C GLU A 225 12.73 -14.82 8.69
N ASP A 226 13.17 -14.50 7.47
CA ASP A 226 12.80 -13.27 6.78
C ASP A 226 11.30 -13.22 6.49
N LEU A 227 10.67 -14.33 6.09
CA LEU A 227 9.21 -14.40 5.94
C LEU A 227 8.47 -14.11 7.24
N ALA A 228 8.97 -14.59 8.38
CA ALA A 228 8.39 -14.32 9.70
C ALA A 228 8.53 -12.83 10.07
N VAL A 229 9.68 -12.22 9.80
CA VAL A 229 9.91 -10.77 9.95
C VAL A 229 8.96 -9.96 9.07
N ILE A 230 8.80 -10.35 7.79
CA ILE A 230 7.88 -9.72 6.83
C ILE A 230 6.43 -9.80 7.30
N ALA A 231 6.01 -10.97 7.81
CA ALA A 231 4.66 -11.20 8.32
C ALA A 231 4.35 -10.28 9.51
N ILE A 232 5.27 -10.18 10.49
CA ILE A 232 5.11 -9.28 11.65
C ILE A 232 5.10 -7.82 11.19
N ALA A 233 6.09 -7.41 10.38
CA ALA A 233 6.23 -6.03 9.96
C ALA A 233 4.99 -5.52 9.21
N ASN A 234 4.42 -6.34 8.32
CA ASN A 234 3.27 -5.93 7.51
C ASN A 234 1.92 -6.19 8.20
N GLY A 235 1.82 -7.24 9.03
CA GLY A 235 0.58 -7.68 9.66
C GLY A 235 0.23 -7.02 11.00
N SER A 236 1.22 -6.55 11.77
CA SER A 236 1.01 -6.03 13.13
C SER A 236 0.30 -4.67 13.21
N LEU A 237 -0.11 -4.10 12.08
CA LEU A 237 -0.79 -2.82 12.01
C LEU A 237 -2.31 -2.97 11.90
N ASP A 238 -3.01 -1.88 12.19
CA ASP A 238 -4.45 -1.76 12.00
C ASP A 238 -5.25 -2.83 12.78
N ALA A 239 -4.85 -3.08 14.04
CA ALA A 239 -5.66 -3.76 15.05
C ALA A 239 -6.04 -5.21 14.73
N HIS A 240 -5.16 -5.98 14.08
CA HIS A 240 -5.43 -7.38 13.73
C HIS A 240 -6.61 -7.55 12.75
N ALA A 241 -7.03 -6.50 12.03
CA ALA A 241 -8.20 -6.57 11.14
C ALA A 241 -8.08 -7.66 10.05
N ASN A 242 -6.85 -7.94 9.59
CA ASN A 242 -6.50 -9.15 8.86
C ASN A 242 -5.41 -9.85 9.66
N SER A 243 -5.67 -11.06 10.18
CA SER A 243 -4.76 -11.77 11.11
C SER A 243 -4.25 -13.11 10.60
N ASP A 244 -4.50 -13.41 9.33
CA ASP A 244 -3.95 -14.57 8.64
C ASP A 244 -2.41 -14.58 8.60
N TRP A 245 -1.76 -13.45 8.89
CA TRP A 245 -0.31 -13.37 9.10
C TRP A 245 0.15 -14.05 10.41
N LEU A 246 -0.70 -14.15 11.44
CA LEU A 246 -0.39 -14.94 12.63
C LEU A 246 -0.43 -16.44 12.33
N VAL A 247 -1.30 -16.85 11.40
CA VAL A 247 -1.32 -18.23 10.87
C VAL A 247 -0.05 -18.51 10.06
N ASP A 248 0.42 -17.54 9.27
CA ASP A 248 1.69 -17.69 8.55
C ASP A 248 2.86 -17.78 9.52
N LEU A 249 2.93 -16.86 10.48
CA LEU A 249 3.98 -16.82 11.50
C LEU A 249 4.04 -18.13 12.28
N SER A 250 2.89 -18.63 12.73
CA SER A 250 2.82 -19.86 13.54
C SER A 250 3.35 -21.08 12.79
N ARG A 251 3.12 -21.15 11.47
CA ARG A 251 3.65 -22.23 10.62
C ARG A 251 5.14 -22.09 10.31
N LEU A 252 5.70 -20.88 10.36
CA LEU A 252 7.12 -20.65 10.08
C LEU A 252 7.99 -21.00 11.29
N ILE A 253 7.59 -20.58 12.49
CA ILE A 253 8.43 -20.68 13.71
C ILE A 253 8.54 -22.09 14.29
N VAL A 254 7.64 -23.00 13.91
CA VAL A 254 7.64 -24.41 14.38
C VAL A 254 8.48 -25.33 13.53
N GLU A 255 8.92 -24.87 12.37
CA GLU A 255 9.66 -25.72 11.45
C GLU A 255 11.05 -26.07 12.02
N PRO A 256 11.49 -27.34 11.88
CA PRO A 256 12.84 -27.72 12.26
C PRO A 256 13.88 -26.83 11.58
N GLY A 257 14.85 -26.35 12.37
CA GLY A 257 15.95 -25.51 11.88
C GLY A 257 15.62 -24.02 11.75
N PHE A 258 14.50 -23.53 12.28
CA PHE A 258 14.23 -22.09 12.36
C PHE A 258 15.32 -21.38 13.17
N ASP A 259 16.06 -20.47 12.53
CA ASP A 259 17.16 -19.74 13.15
C ASP A 259 16.64 -18.51 13.93
N TRP A 260 16.40 -18.72 15.22
CA TRP A 260 15.98 -17.67 16.16
C TRP A 260 16.98 -16.52 16.25
N LYS A 261 18.27 -16.76 16.04
CA LYS A 261 19.29 -15.70 16.10
C LYS A 261 19.20 -14.79 14.89
N LEU A 262 19.08 -15.35 13.69
CA LEU A 262 18.84 -14.58 12.46
C LEU A 262 17.53 -13.81 12.56
N PHE A 263 16.44 -14.48 12.96
CA PHE A 263 15.15 -13.84 13.16
C PHE A 263 15.23 -12.66 14.14
N SER A 264 15.84 -12.85 15.32
CA SER A 264 16.00 -11.79 16.30
C SER A 264 16.84 -10.62 15.77
N ASN A 265 17.94 -10.89 15.07
CA ASN A 265 18.76 -9.84 14.48
C ASN A 265 17.97 -8.99 13.48
N GLU A 266 17.17 -9.61 12.63
CA GLU A 266 16.40 -8.91 11.60
C GLU A 266 15.16 -8.18 12.18
N ILE A 267 14.57 -8.66 13.28
CA ILE A 267 13.55 -7.93 14.06
C ILE A 267 14.13 -6.65 14.67
N LEU A 268 15.32 -6.77 15.30
CA LEU A 268 15.99 -5.66 15.97
C LEU A 268 16.48 -4.61 14.97
N ALA A 269 17.05 -5.03 13.83
CA ALA A 269 17.46 -4.13 12.76
C ALA A 269 16.30 -3.31 12.16
N ARG A 270 15.05 -3.73 12.38
CA ARG A 270 13.84 -3.10 11.84
C ARG A 270 12.99 -2.38 12.88
N ASP A 271 13.45 -2.29 14.13
CA ASP A 271 12.73 -1.64 15.22
C ASP A 271 11.29 -2.13 15.43
N ILE A 272 11.05 -3.45 15.24
CA ILE A 272 9.72 -4.07 15.37
C ILE A 272 9.59 -5.01 16.58
N ALA A 273 10.41 -4.81 17.62
CA ALA A 273 10.40 -5.62 18.84
C ALA A 273 9.02 -5.62 19.55
N VAL A 274 8.36 -4.46 19.67
CA VAL A 274 7.02 -4.36 20.31
C VAL A 274 5.98 -5.23 19.60
N ALA A 275 5.92 -5.15 18.26
CA ALA A 275 5.01 -5.95 17.45
C ALA A 275 5.30 -7.45 17.59
N THR A 276 6.59 -7.80 17.66
CA THR A 276 7.07 -9.17 17.82
C THR A 276 6.67 -9.75 19.17
N LEU A 277 6.84 -9.01 20.27
CA LEU A 277 6.43 -9.43 21.60
C LEU A 277 4.91 -9.63 21.71
N ILE A 278 4.11 -8.78 21.07
CA ILE A 278 2.66 -8.95 20.99
C ILE A 278 2.33 -10.26 20.27
N ALA A 279 2.92 -10.50 19.10
CA ALA A 279 2.62 -11.68 18.27
C ALA A 279 3.07 -12.99 18.93
N LEU A 280 4.34 -13.07 19.34
CA LEU A 280 4.92 -14.26 19.95
C LEU A 280 4.36 -14.51 21.35
N GLY A 281 4.08 -13.46 22.11
CA GLY A 281 3.41 -13.57 23.41
C GLY A 281 2.03 -14.20 23.27
N TRP A 282 1.25 -13.79 22.26
CA TRP A 282 -0.05 -14.39 21.98
C TRP A 282 0.08 -15.85 21.55
N LEU A 283 0.98 -16.17 20.61
CA LEU A 283 1.20 -17.54 20.16
C LEU A 283 1.62 -18.48 21.30
N LYS A 284 2.50 -18.00 22.20
CA LYS A 284 2.96 -18.75 23.37
C LYS A 284 1.83 -18.98 24.37
N VAL A 285 1.15 -17.91 24.80
CA VAL A 285 0.21 -17.97 25.94
C VAL A 285 -1.16 -18.47 25.53
N ARG A 286 -1.66 -18.10 24.34
CA ARG A 286 -3.03 -18.38 23.90
C ARG A 286 -3.12 -19.58 22.97
N ALA A 287 -2.11 -19.79 22.13
CA ALA A 287 -2.12 -20.86 21.13
C ALA A 287 -1.20 -22.05 21.46
N GLY A 288 -0.39 -21.96 22.52
CA GLY A 288 0.44 -23.04 23.06
C GLY A 288 1.76 -23.30 22.33
N TYR A 289 2.26 -22.35 21.55
CA TYR A 289 3.52 -22.52 20.81
C TYR A 289 4.74 -22.41 21.72
N ALA A 290 5.76 -23.24 21.45
CA ALA A 290 7.10 -23.04 21.97
C ALA A 290 7.76 -21.86 21.24
N VAL A 291 8.28 -20.90 22.01
CA VAL A 291 9.00 -19.72 21.52
C VAL A 291 10.30 -19.64 22.29
N ASP A 292 11.39 -19.34 21.58
CA ASP A 292 12.72 -19.22 22.17
C ASP A 292 12.79 -18.14 23.25
N ALA A 293 13.29 -18.52 24.42
CA ALA A 293 13.32 -17.64 25.59
C ALA A 293 14.36 -16.52 25.43
N GLU A 294 15.53 -16.85 24.87
CA GLU A 294 16.61 -15.88 24.65
C GLU A 294 16.15 -14.80 23.63
N ALA A 295 15.47 -15.21 22.55
CA ALA A 295 14.89 -14.29 21.59
C ALA A 295 13.88 -13.33 22.25
N MET A 296 12.99 -13.84 23.10
CA MET A 296 12.02 -13.02 23.83
C MET A 296 12.71 -12.01 24.76
N GLU A 297 13.71 -12.44 25.54
CA GLU A 297 14.50 -11.57 26.42
C GLU A 297 15.22 -10.46 25.63
N ARG A 298 15.78 -10.80 24.47
CA ARG A 298 16.42 -9.82 23.57
C ARG A 298 15.43 -8.77 23.06
N PHE A 299 14.19 -9.15 22.76
CA PHE A 299 13.16 -8.20 22.35
C PHE A 299 12.69 -7.31 23.50
N GLU A 300 12.57 -7.87 24.72
CA GLU A 300 12.24 -7.12 25.92
C GLU A 300 13.33 -6.08 26.26
N ALA A 301 14.60 -6.47 26.15
CA ALA A 301 15.74 -5.57 26.36
C ALA A 301 15.83 -4.45 25.31
N ALA A 302 15.31 -4.68 24.10
CA ALA A 302 15.33 -3.72 23.00
C ALA A 302 14.04 -2.87 22.90
N LEU A 303 13.19 -2.89 23.93
CA LEU A 303 11.97 -2.10 23.90
C LEU A 303 12.28 -0.60 23.81
N PRO A 304 11.59 0.13 22.93
CA PRO A 304 11.85 1.55 22.75
C PRO A 304 11.29 2.34 23.94
N GLY A 305 11.66 3.63 24.01
CA GLY A 305 11.14 4.52 25.03
C GLY A 305 9.59 4.58 25.05
N PRO A 306 8.99 4.92 26.21
CA PRO A 306 7.55 4.78 26.46
C PRO A 306 6.64 5.31 25.36
N MET A 307 6.93 6.49 24.80
CA MET A 307 6.11 7.09 23.76
C MET A 307 6.08 6.23 22.49
N ALA A 308 7.23 5.70 22.04
CA ALA A 308 7.30 4.87 20.85
C ALA A 308 6.61 3.52 21.08
N ALA A 309 6.79 2.92 22.26
CA ALA A 309 6.09 1.71 22.67
C ALA A 309 4.56 1.89 22.66
N TRP A 310 4.05 2.98 23.25
CA TRP A 310 2.63 3.31 23.23
C TRP A 310 2.09 3.51 21.80
N MET A 311 2.85 4.18 20.93
CA MET A 311 2.42 4.39 19.54
C MET A 311 2.35 3.08 18.76
N ALA A 312 3.28 2.14 18.98
CA ALA A 312 3.22 0.81 18.40
C ALA A 312 2.04 0.00 18.98
N PHE A 313 1.91 -0.02 20.31
CA PHE A 313 0.84 -0.73 21.03
C PHE A 313 -0.56 -0.31 20.57
N VAL A 314 -0.84 1.00 20.52
CA VAL A 314 -2.16 1.51 20.13
C VAL A 314 -2.51 1.12 18.70
N GLN A 315 -1.52 0.96 17.82
CA GLN A 315 -1.77 0.52 16.44
C GLN A 315 -2.07 -0.98 16.34
N ALA A 316 -1.52 -1.80 17.24
CA ALA A 316 -1.77 -3.24 17.31
C ALA A 316 -3.06 -3.60 18.08
N ARG A 317 -3.52 -2.74 19.00
CA ARG A 317 -4.68 -3.01 19.85
C ARG A 317 -5.97 -3.26 19.04
N PRO A 318 -6.80 -4.29 19.36
CA PRO A 318 -8.07 -4.55 18.67
C PRO A 318 -9.06 -3.37 18.74
N ARG A 319 -9.73 -3.08 17.62
CA ARG A 319 -10.75 -1.99 17.53
C ARG A 319 -11.99 -2.25 18.37
N GLN A 320 -12.37 -3.50 18.58
CA GLN A 320 -13.55 -3.87 19.36
C GLN A 320 -13.46 -3.40 20.83
N SER A 321 -12.22 -3.21 21.32
CA SER A 321 -11.94 -2.72 22.67
C SER A 321 -11.66 -1.20 22.73
N GLU A 322 -11.88 -0.47 21.63
CA GLU A 322 -11.45 0.92 21.47
C GLU A 322 -12.45 1.92 22.04
N THR A 323 -11.98 2.78 22.95
CA THR A 323 -12.74 3.94 23.44
C THR A 323 -12.57 5.12 22.46
N PRO A 324 -13.45 6.14 22.48
CA PRO A 324 -13.28 7.34 21.65
C PRO A 324 -11.90 8.01 21.80
N ALA A 325 -11.38 8.06 23.03
CA ALA A 325 -10.03 8.53 23.31
C ALA A 325 -8.94 7.65 22.68
N GLY A 326 -9.12 6.32 22.73
CA GLY A 326 -8.23 5.37 22.05
C GLY A 326 -8.22 5.54 20.53
N ALA A 327 -9.39 5.79 19.93
CA ALA A 327 -9.50 6.06 18.49
C ALA A 327 -8.76 7.34 18.08
N ALA A 328 -8.86 8.41 18.89
CA ALA A 328 -8.10 9.64 18.68
C ALA A 328 -6.58 9.40 18.78
N LEU A 329 -6.14 8.65 19.79
CA LEU A 329 -4.72 8.31 19.97
C LEU A 329 -4.19 7.46 18.80
N ARG A 330 -4.97 6.48 18.31
CA ARG A 330 -4.62 5.71 17.12
C ARG A 330 -4.54 6.59 15.88
N TRP A 331 -5.48 7.51 15.71
CA TRP A 331 -5.45 8.45 14.59
C TRP A 331 -4.18 9.32 14.62
N LEU A 332 -3.78 9.82 15.80
CA LEU A 332 -2.51 10.53 15.99
C LEU A 332 -1.32 9.63 15.66
N ALA A 333 -1.30 8.39 16.15
CA ALA A 333 -0.25 7.41 15.85
C ALA A 333 -0.11 7.16 14.35
N LYS A 334 -1.23 6.92 13.67
CA LYS A 334 -1.29 6.72 12.23
C LYS A 334 -0.84 7.96 11.46
N THR A 335 -1.21 9.15 11.92
CA THR A 335 -0.84 10.42 11.28
C THR A 335 0.65 10.69 11.40
N ARG A 336 1.23 10.52 12.59
CA ARG A 336 2.68 10.64 12.81
C ARG A 336 3.45 9.64 11.96
N ARG A 337 3.03 8.37 11.95
CA ARG A 337 3.65 7.32 11.14
C ARG A 337 3.66 7.70 9.65
N LYS A 338 2.51 8.06 9.09
CA LYS A 338 2.40 8.50 7.69
C LYS A 338 3.24 9.73 7.38
N SER A 339 3.38 10.66 8.33
CA SER A 339 4.24 11.83 8.16
C SER A 339 5.72 11.44 8.09
N LEU A 340 6.17 10.50 8.93
CA LEU A 340 7.54 9.99 8.90
C LEU A 340 7.81 9.18 7.62
N GLU A 341 6.86 8.33 7.22
CA GLU A 341 6.91 7.59 5.95
C GLU A 341 7.04 8.55 4.76
N LEU A 342 6.33 9.68 4.77
CA LEU A 342 6.43 10.70 3.72
C LEU A 342 7.80 11.40 3.75
N ALA A 343 8.27 11.80 4.93
CA ALA A 343 9.55 12.50 5.09
C ALA A 343 10.76 11.65 4.65
N GLN A 344 10.68 10.33 4.79
CA GLN A 344 11.73 9.40 4.37
C GLN A 344 11.58 8.93 2.92
N SER A 345 10.39 9.03 2.32
CA SER A 345 10.15 8.64 0.92
C SER A 345 10.36 9.78 -0.07
N GLU A 346 10.35 11.04 0.37
CA GLU A 346 10.72 12.19 -0.45
C GLU A 346 12.26 12.26 -0.62
N PRO A 347 12.81 12.11 -1.84
CA PRO A 347 14.21 12.44 -2.07
C PRO A 347 14.43 13.93 -1.75
N ARG A 348 15.60 14.28 -1.18
CA ARG A 348 16.00 15.67 -0.85
C ARG A 348 16.18 16.59 -2.08
N GLY A 349 15.63 16.24 -3.24
CA GLY A 349 15.74 16.98 -4.51
C GLY A 349 14.43 17.64 -4.93
N GLU A 350 14.50 18.97 -5.10
CA GLU A 350 13.52 19.92 -5.66
C GLU A 350 12.04 19.65 -5.32
N GLN A 351 11.63 20.25 -4.21
CA GLN A 351 10.23 20.39 -3.85
C GLN A 351 9.56 21.32 -4.87
N LYS A 352 8.95 20.76 -5.93
CA LYS A 352 8.15 21.55 -6.89
C LYS A 352 7.14 22.41 -6.11
N THR A 353 7.08 23.70 -6.44
CA THR A 353 6.21 24.68 -5.76
C THR A 353 4.77 24.19 -5.75
N ARG A 354 4.16 24.15 -4.57
CA ARG A 354 2.76 23.69 -4.45
C ARG A 354 1.83 24.60 -5.25
N PRO A 355 0.84 24.04 -5.96
CA PRO A 355 -0.12 24.83 -6.72
C PRO A 355 -0.94 25.71 -5.78
N ARG A 356 -1.16 26.98 -6.16
CA ARG A 356 -2.03 27.90 -5.44
C ARG A 356 -3.46 27.70 -5.90
N LEU A 357 -4.33 27.33 -4.98
CA LEU A 357 -5.71 26.95 -5.26
C LEU A 357 -6.69 27.90 -4.56
N LYS A 358 -7.64 28.45 -5.32
CA LYS A 358 -8.80 29.20 -4.80
C LYS A 358 -10.08 28.55 -5.30
N THR A 359 -11.08 28.42 -4.43
CA THR A 359 -12.38 27.82 -4.78
C THR A 359 -13.52 28.76 -4.42
N LYS A 360 -14.51 28.89 -5.30
CA LYS A 360 -15.77 29.60 -5.02
C LYS A 360 -16.96 28.81 -5.57
N PHE A 361 -18.17 29.15 -5.14
CA PHE A 361 -19.40 28.56 -5.64
C PHE A 361 -20.19 29.58 -6.46
N SER A 362 -20.81 29.13 -7.55
CA SER A 362 -21.60 29.96 -8.47
C SER A 362 -22.92 29.28 -8.82
N ARG A 363 -23.73 29.93 -9.67
CA ARG A 363 -24.97 29.36 -10.22
C ARG A 363 -24.69 27.99 -10.85
N GLY A 364 -25.60 27.05 -10.59
CA GLY A 364 -25.50 25.64 -10.98
C GLY A 364 -25.22 25.41 -12.45
N LEU A 365 -24.59 24.26 -12.74
CA LEU A 365 -24.44 23.71 -14.09
C LEU A 365 -25.47 22.59 -14.29
N PRO A 366 -26.02 22.40 -15.50
CA PRO A 366 -26.81 21.22 -15.82
C PRO A 366 -26.01 19.94 -15.54
N ALA A 367 -26.67 18.93 -14.98
CA ALA A 367 -26.04 17.63 -14.75
C ALA A 367 -25.63 16.99 -16.09
N GLY A 368 -24.47 16.32 -16.12
CA GLY A 368 -23.98 15.60 -17.30
C GLY A 368 -23.20 16.43 -18.33
N GLN A 369 -23.14 17.75 -18.19
CA GLN A 369 -22.29 18.60 -19.04
C GLN A 369 -20.83 18.59 -18.55
N GLY A 370 -19.89 18.61 -19.51
CA GLY A 370 -18.45 18.67 -19.26
C GLY A 370 -17.68 17.45 -19.76
N GLU A 371 -16.36 17.58 -19.70
CA GLU A 371 -15.39 16.62 -20.22
C GLU A 371 -14.55 16.04 -19.06
N LEU A 372 -13.90 14.91 -19.30
CA LEU A 372 -12.91 14.35 -18.38
C LEU A 372 -11.48 14.80 -18.72
N ARG A 373 -11.31 15.38 -19.92
CA ARG A 373 -10.05 15.87 -20.45
C ARG A 373 -10.30 17.13 -21.27
N ALA A 374 -9.45 18.13 -21.11
CA ALA A 374 -9.43 19.34 -21.92
C ALA A 374 -7.98 19.62 -22.37
N ASP A 375 -7.77 19.80 -23.66
CA ASP A 375 -6.47 20.20 -24.19
C ASP A 375 -6.14 21.64 -23.75
N LEU A 376 -4.88 21.90 -23.40
CA LEU A 376 -4.40 23.21 -22.98
C LEU A 376 -3.67 23.87 -24.14
N PRO A 377 -4.06 25.09 -24.56
CA PRO A 377 -3.39 25.84 -25.62
C PRO A 377 -2.08 26.44 -25.09
N LEU A 378 -1.13 25.57 -24.74
CA LEU A 378 0.22 25.95 -24.33
C LEU A 378 1.10 26.02 -25.57
N PRO A 379 2.02 26.99 -25.68
CA PRO A 379 3.05 26.93 -26.71
C PRO A 379 3.88 25.66 -26.50
N ALA A 380 4.16 24.93 -27.57
CA ALA A 380 5.16 23.85 -27.57
C ALA A 380 6.51 24.49 -27.22
N SER A 381 6.89 24.44 -25.96
CA SER A 381 7.98 25.22 -25.41
C SER A 381 8.55 24.47 -24.22
N ASP A 382 9.84 24.17 -24.26
CA ASP A 382 10.60 23.56 -23.16
C ASP A 382 10.86 24.55 -22.01
N ARG A 383 10.00 25.58 -21.87
CA ARG A 383 10.19 26.67 -20.91
C ARG A 383 9.28 26.48 -19.72
N ALA A 384 9.88 26.50 -18.54
CA ALA A 384 9.14 26.63 -17.30
C ALA A 384 8.36 27.96 -17.25
N GLY A 385 7.19 27.93 -16.63
CA GLY A 385 6.34 29.11 -16.47
C GLY A 385 5.22 28.90 -15.46
N VAL A 386 4.27 29.84 -15.45
CA VAL A 386 3.10 29.80 -14.60
C VAL A 386 1.86 29.58 -15.47
N LEU A 387 1.16 28.48 -15.21
CA LEU A 387 -0.12 28.16 -15.80
C LEU A 387 -1.26 28.56 -14.84
N ARG A 388 -2.16 29.41 -15.32
CA ARG A 388 -3.42 29.74 -14.65
C ARG A 388 -4.58 29.03 -15.30
N LEU A 389 -5.37 28.32 -14.50
CA LEU A 389 -6.54 27.58 -14.94
C LEU A 389 -7.78 28.08 -14.21
N HIS A 390 -8.87 28.21 -14.95
CA HIS A 390 -10.20 28.39 -14.40
C HIS A 390 -11.07 27.19 -14.80
N ILE A 391 -11.34 26.33 -13.83
CA ILE A 391 -12.09 25.09 -13.99
C ILE A 391 -13.45 25.26 -13.33
N ARG A 392 -14.52 24.83 -14.01
CA ARG A 392 -15.88 24.84 -13.48
C ARG A 392 -16.48 23.44 -13.55
N LEU A 393 -17.16 23.00 -12.50
CA LEU A 393 -17.81 21.69 -12.45
C LEU A 393 -19.04 21.70 -11.52
N PRO A 394 -19.99 20.76 -11.66
CA PRO A 394 -21.06 20.59 -10.67
C PRO A 394 -20.49 20.33 -9.27
N ALA A 395 -21.00 21.04 -8.26
CA ALA A 395 -20.57 20.83 -6.89
C ALA A 395 -21.02 19.44 -6.39
N SER A 396 -20.15 18.75 -5.66
CA SER A 396 -20.50 17.44 -5.11
C SER A 396 -21.51 17.56 -3.98
N VAL A 397 -22.44 16.61 -3.93
CA VAL A 397 -23.41 16.43 -2.84
C VAL A 397 -22.74 15.86 -1.58
N LYS A 398 -21.61 15.14 -1.75
CA LYS A 398 -20.85 14.55 -0.64
C LYS A 398 -19.51 15.26 -0.47
N TRP A 399 -19.03 15.34 0.76
CA TRP A 399 -17.66 15.80 1.01
C TRP A 399 -16.67 14.83 0.36
N ARG A 400 -15.85 15.32 -0.56
CA ARG A 400 -14.86 14.50 -1.28
C ARG A 400 -13.65 15.31 -1.73
N ARG A 401 -12.56 14.59 -1.96
CA ARG A 401 -11.40 15.10 -2.70
C ARG A 401 -11.71 15.02 -4.20
N LEU A 402 -11.17 15.97 -4.96
CA LEU A 402 -11.15 15.99 -6.42
C LEU A 402 -9.68 15.90 -6.84
N ALA A 403 -9.38 15.12 -7.88
CA ALA A 403 -8.03 14.93 -8.38
C ALA A 403 -7.96 15.37 -9.84
N PHE A 404 -6.90 16.10 -10.16
CA PHE A 404 -6.60 16.56 -11.51
C PHE A 404 -5.13 16.30 -11.82
N GLU A 405 -4.87 15.94 -13.07
CA GLU A 405 -3.53 15.72 -13.61
C GLU A 405 -3.36 16.55 -14.87
N ILE A 406 -2.16 17.09 -15.06
CA ILE A 406 -1.72 17.74 -16.29
C ILE A 406 -0.67 16.83 -16.88
N ASN A 407 -0.93 16.39 -18.11
CA ASN A 407 -0.16 15.41 -18.84
C ASN A 407 0.20 15.98 -20.21
N SER A 408 1.26 15.44 -20.80
CA SER A 408 1.70 15.75 -22.15
C SER A 408 2.02 14.50 -22.94
N ASP A 409 2.09 14.59 -24.25
CA ASP A 409 2.50 13.47 -25.10
C ASP A 409 3.92 12.95 -24.79
N ALA A 410 4.74 13.77 -24.13
CA ALA A 410 6.08 13.41 -23.65
C ALA A 410 6.13 12.95 -22.17
N GLY A 411 5.02 13.00 -21.42
CA GLY A 411 4.98 12.52 -20.03
C GLY A 411 4.15 13.36 -19.06
N HIS A 412 4.16 12.95 -17.78
CA HIS A 412 3.40 13.64 -16.71
C HIS A 412 4.03 14.99 -16.35
N VAL A 413 3.21 16.01 -16.18
CA VAL A 413 3.67 17.39 -15.92
C VAL A 413 3.43 17.78 -14.47
N ALA A 414 2.18 17.72 -14.01
CA ALA A 414 1.78 18.13 -12.68
C ALA A 414 0.49 17.43 -12.21
N ALA A 415 0.29 17.35 -10.89
CA ALA A 415 -0.96 16.87 -10.31
C ALA A 415 -1.38 17.74 -9.14
N PHE A 416 -2.69 17.94 -8.98
CA PHE A 416 -3.23 18.69 -7.85
C PHE A 416 -4.55 18.11 -7.35
N HIS A 417 -4.86 18.40 -6.09
CA HIS A 417 -6.07 17.94 -5.45
C HIS A 417 -6.83 19.10 -4.83
N VAL A 418 -8.15 19.08 -4.97
CA VAL A 418 -9.04 20.07 -4.35
C VAL A 418 -9.92 19.37 -3.33
N ARG A 419 -10.06 19.97 -2.15
CA ARG A 419 -11.02 19.55 -1.12
C ARG A 419 -11.92 20.73 -0.80
N PRO A 420 -13.13 20.81 -1.41
CA PRO A 420 -14.08 21.86 -1.10
C PRO A 420 -14.42 21.86 0.39
N LYS A 421 -14.57 23.04 1.00
CA LYS A 421 -14.83 23.16 2.45
C LYS A 421 -16.16 22.52 2.85
N LEU A 422 -17.22 22.70 2.05
CA LEU A 422 -18.53 22.07 2.24
C LEU A 422 -19.16 21.66 0.89
N PRO A 423 -19.91 20.54 0.84
CA PRO A 423 -20.75 20.21 -0.31
C PRO A 423 -21.91 21.22 -0.44
N ARG A 424 -22.30 21.55 -1.68
CA ARG A 424 -23.41 22.47 -1.99
C ARG A 424 -24.16 21.99 -3.23
N ALA A 425 -25.18 21.16 -3.04
CA ALA A 425 -26.00 20.65 -4.13
C ALA A 425 -26.63 21.79 -4.96
N GLY A 426 -26.83 21.57 -6.26
CA GLY A 426 -27.44 22.57 -7.16
C GLY A 426 -26.57 23.77 -7.51
N THR A 427 -25.32 23.83 -7.04
CA THR A 427 -24.34 24.88 -7.37
C THR A 427 -23.22 24.36 -8.27
N ALA A 428 -22.50 25.28 -8.92
CA ALA A 428 -21.25 24.95 -9.57
C ALA A 428 -20.08 25.31 -8.66
N LEU A 429 -19.07 24.44 -8.62
CA LEU A 429 -17.78 24.70 -8.00
C LEU A 429 -16.86 25.30 -9.07
N GLU A 430 -16.33 26.48 -8.79
CA GLU A 430 -15.27 27.10 -9.57
C GLU A 430 -13.93 26.95 -8.85
N ILE A 431 -12.92 26.51 -9.58
CA ILE A 431 -11.55 26.30 -9.12
C ILE A 431 -10.65 27.20 -9.96
N LEU A 432 -10.00 28.15 -9.30
CA LEU A 432 -8.92 28.94 -9.87
C LEU A 432 -7.60 28.36 -9.36
N CYS A 433 -6.74 27.97 -10.29
CA CYS A 433 -5.48 27.29 -10.00
C CYS A 433 -4.33 28.05 -10.64
N GLU A 434 -3.25 28.27 -9.90
CA GLU A 434 -1.97 28.78 -10.42
C GLU A 434 -0.90 27.72 -10.13
N ILE A 435 -0.30 27.19 -11.19
CA ILE A 435 0.62 26.05 -11.16
C ILE A 435 1.92 26.47 -11.83
N GLN A 436 3.05 26.25 -11.16
CA GLN A 436 4.34 26.29 -11.83
C GLN A 436 4.47 25.04 -12.70
N LEU A 437 4.57 25.25 -13.99
CA LEU A 437 4.58 24.21 -14.99
C LEU A 437 5.96 24.16 -15.63
N ASP A 438 6.49 22.95 -15.74
CA ASP A 438 7.73 22.63 -16.43
C ASP A 438 7.43 21.47 -17.36
N THR A 439 7.33 21.77 -18.65
CA THR A 439 6.96 20.83 -19.70
C THR A 439 8.13 19.91 -20.00
N PRO A 440 7.93 18.58 -20.09
CA PRO A 440 8.96 17.67 -20.56
C PRO A 440 9.48 18.10 -21.93
N ALA A 441 10.78 17.95 -22.16
CA ALA A 441 11.39 18.25 -23.44
C ALA A 441 10.69 17.48 -24.57
N GLY A 442 10.36 18.17 -25.66
CA GLY A 442 9.67 17.57 -26.81
C GLY A 442 8.16 17.37 -26.65
N ALA A 443 7.54 17.87 -25.58
CA ALA A 443 6.08 17.91 -25.46
C ALA A 443 5.46 18.81 -26.55
N THR A 444 4.58 18.24 -27.38
CA THR A 444 3.86 19.01 -28.41
C THR A 444 2.41 19.27 -28.02
N ARG A 445 1.85 18.44 -27.13
CA ARG A 445 0.48 18.56 -26.64
C ARG A 445 0.46 18.45 -25.13
N VAL A 446 -0.28 19.34 -24.49
CA VAL A 446 -0.51 19.30 -23.04
C VAL A 446 -2.00 19.35 -22.79
N TRP A 447 -2.47 18.60 -21.81
CA TRP A 447 -3.88 18.54 -21.47
C TRP A 447 -4.10 18.39 -19.97
N LEU A 448 -5.26 18.85 -19.51
CA LEU A 448 -5.77 18.70 -18.17
C LEU A 448 -6.75 17.53 -18.16
N GLU A 449 -6.63 16.63 -17.18
CA GLU A 449 -7.60 15.56 -16.94
C GLU A 449 -8.13 15.61 -15.52
N SER A 450 -9.41 15.28 -15.36
CA SER A 450 -9.94 14.89 -14.06
C SER A 450 -9.72 13.39 -13.87
N ARG A 451 -9.26 13.02 -12.68
CA ARG A 451 -8.92 11.63 -12.36
C ARG A 451 -9.88 11.08 -11.31
N PRO A 452 -10.26 9.79 -11.40
CA PRO A 452 -10.96 9.16 -10.32
C PRO A 452 -9.99 8.97 -9.13
N LEU A 453 -10.55 8.80 -7.94
CA LEU A 453 -9.78 8.51 -6.71
C LEU A 453 -9.58 7.01 -6.48
N ARG A 454 -10.12 6.18 -7.38
CA ARG A 454 -9.99 4.73 -7.44
C ARG A 454 -10.03 4.29 -8.90
N SER A 455 -9.42 3.16 -9.23
CA SER A 455 -9.56 2.54 -10.56
C SER A 455 -11.02 2.33 -10.94
N SER A 456 -11.30 2.38 -12.24
CA SER A 456 -12.64 2.16 -12.83
C SER A 456 -13.28 0.85 -12.33
N ARG A 457 -12.48 -0.22 -12.24
CA ARG A 457 -12.87 -1.54 -11.69
C ARG A 457 -13.46 -1.48 -10.28
N MET A 458 -13.02 -0.54 -9.45
CA MET A 458 -13.49 -0.42 -8.05
C MET A 458 -14.70 0.51 -7.89
N LEU A 459 -15.16 1.14 -8.98
CA LEU A 459 -16.31 2.03 -8.95
C LEU A 459 -17.60 1.22 -8.98
N THR A 460 -18.47 1.48 -8.02
CA THR A 460 -19.84 0.97 -7.97
C THR A 460 -20.80 2.14 -8.03
N GLU A 461 -22.07 1.92 -8.36
CA GLU A 461 -23.09 2.98 -8.35
C GLU A 461 -23.13 3.73 -7.02
N GLU A 462 -23.03 3.00 -5.91
CA GLU A 462 -23.06 3.54 -4.55
C GLU A 462 -21.86 4.45 -4.23
N ASN A 463 -20.68 4.10 -4.75
CA ASN A 463 -19.43 4.75 -4.40
C ASN A 463 -18.95 5.76 -5.46
N ALA A 464 -19.53 5.74 -6.66
CA ALA A 464 -19.16 6.59 -7.80
C ALA A 464 -19.24 8.08 -7.44
N ALA A 465 -20.28 8.49 -6.70
CA ALA A 465 -20.44 9.86 -6.21
C ALA A 465 -19.23 10.37 -5.40
N ARG A 466 -18.48 9.47 -4.76
CA ARG A 466 -17.30 9.79 -3.94
C ARG A 466 -15.97 9.60 -4.67
N TYR A 467 -15.88 8.64 -5.59
CA TYR A 467 -14.59 8.23 -6.17
C TYR A 467 -14.47 8.42 -7.69
N ALA A 468 -15.57 8.49 -8.46
CA ALA A 468 -15.51 8.65 -9.91
C ALA A 468 -14.93 10.01 -10.32
N ALA A 469 -14.30 10.09 -11.49
CA ALA A 469 -13.74 11.34 -12.00
C ALA A 469 -14.85 12.37 -12.24
N PRO A 470 -14.72 13.61 -11.72
CA PRO A 470 -15.72 14.64 -11.98
C PRO A 470 -15.59 15.16 -13.42
N ARG A 471 -16.71 15.27 -14.14
CA ARG A 471 -16.73 16.02 -15.40
C ARG A 471 -16.58 17.51 -15.11
N PHE A 472 -15.83 18.22 -15.94
CA PHE A 472 -15.55 19.64 -15.78
C PHE A 472 -15.61 20.40 -17.10
N SER A 473 -15.63 21.73 -17.02
CA SER A 473 -15.47 22.64 -18.14
C SER A 473 -14.27 23.54 -17.87
N LEU A 474 -13.34 23.60 -18.81
CA LEU A 474 -12.24 24.56 -18.77
C LEU A 474 -12.77 25.92 -19.26
N THR A 475 -12.89 26.88 -18.35
CA THR A 475 -13.41 28.23 -18.67
C THR A 475 -12.32 29.12 -19.26
N SER A 476 -11.10 29.01 -18.74
CA SER A 476 -9.93 29.68 -19.32
C SER A 476 -8.63 28.99 -18.90
N SER A 477 -7.60 29.18 -19.72
CA SER A 477 -6.23 28.75 -19.48
C SER A 477 -5.27 29.83 -20.00
N GLU A 478 -4.36 30.31 -19.17
CA GLU A 478 -3.35 31.30 -19.52
C GLU A 478 -1.98 30.82 -19.06
N PHE A 479 -1.00 30.82 -19.96
CA PHE A 479 0.39 30.46 -19.63
C PHE A 479 1.30 31.67 -19.75
N ARG A 480 2.12 31.88 -18.72
CA ARG A 480 3.13 32.94 -18.68
C ARG A 480 4.50 32.28 -18.48
N PRO A 481 5.36 32.24 -19.51
CA PRO A 481 6.71 31.70 -19.36
C PRO A 481 7.51 32.53 -18.34
N PHE A 482 8.42 31.89 -17.60
CA PHE A 482 9.39 32.66 -16.83
C PHE A 482 10.30 33.43 -17.79
N ALA A 483 10.73 34.62 -17.38
CA ALA A 483 11.74 35.35 -18.11
C ALA A 483 13.02 34.50 -18.17
N HIS A 484 13.71 34.52 -19.31
CA HIS A 484 15.05 33.92 -19.40
C HIS A 484 15.91 34.46 -18.24
N PRO A 485 16.71 33.64 -17.54
CA PRO A 485 17.96 34.16 -17.02
C PRO A 485 18.73 34.62 -18.27
N GLY A 486 18.71 35.93 -18.52
CA GLY A 486 19.40 36.49 -19.68
C GLY A 486 20.83 36.01 -19.66
N ALA A 487 21.28 35.49 -20.80
CA ALA A 487 22.69 35.53 -21.10
C ALA A 487 23.15 36.96 -20.81
N LEU A 488 24.09 37.12 -19.88
CA LEU A 488 24.92 38.31 -19.80
C LEU A 488 25.61 38.41 -21.16
N ILE A 489 24.98 39.10 -22.11
CA ILE A 489 25.60 39.46 -23.37
C ILE A 489 26.49 40.66 -23.06
N ASP A 490 27.77 40.35 -23.17
CA ASP A 490 28.92 41.20 -23.40
C ASP A 490 28.62 42.56 -24.03
N GLY A 491 29.22 43.63 -23.51
CA GLY A 491 28.94 44.98 -23.99
C GLY A 491 29.53 46.12 -23.17
N SER A 492 30.84 46.09 -22.89
CA SER A 492 31.62 47.34 -22.97
C SER A 492 33.07 47.05 -23.29
N SER A 493 33.34 46.90 -24.59
CA SER A 493 34.57 47.37 -25.19
C SER A 493 34.76 48.84 -24.79
N ARG A 494 35.69 49.09 -23.86
CA ARG A 494 36.35 50.38 -23.72
C ARG A 494 37.76 50.22 -24.30
N GLU A 495 37.93 50.75 -25.49
CA GLU A 495 39.22 51.21 -25.99
C GLU A 495 39.89 52.07 -24.91
N GLY A 496 41.06 51.63 -24.44
CA GLY A 496 41.93 52.45 -23.62
C GLY A 496 42.88 53.23 -24.54
N PRO A 497 43.00 54.56 -24.39
CA PRO A 497 44.04 55.29 -25.10
C PRO A 497 45.38 55.04 -24.42
N ALA A 498 46.40 54.87 -25.25
CA ALA A 498 47.80 54.83 -24.85
C ALA A 498 48.17 56.05 -24.00
N LYS A 499 48.93 55.81 -22.93
CA LYS A 499 49.92 56.75 -22.39
C LYS A 499 51.18 56.00 -21.99
N GLU A 500 52.23 56.21 -22.78
CA GLU A 500 53.62 56.14 -22.33
C GLU A 500 53.82 57.13 -21.17
N THR A 501 54.52 56.76 -20.11
CA THR A 501 55.85 57.32 -19.74
C THR A 501 56.30 56.84 -18.34
N GLN A 502 57.59 56.46 -18.33
CA GLN A 502 58.52 56.17 -17.23
C GLN A 502 58.46 54.81 -16.53
#